data_AF-A0A0C1EA23-F1
#
_entry.id   AF-A0A0C1EA23-F1
#
_cell.length_a   1.000
_cell.length_b   1.000
_cell.length_c   1.000
_cell.angle_alpha   90.00
_cell.angle_beta   90.00
_cell.angle_gamma   90.00
#
_symmetry.space_group_name_H-M   'P 1'
#
loop_
_entity.id
_entity.type
_entity.pdbx_description
1 polymer ?
#
loop_
_entity_poly.entity_id
_entity_poly.type
_entity_poly.pdbx_seq_one_letter_code
_entity_poly.pdbx_strand_id
1 'polypeptide(L)'
;MTDTILTQIQNTIDSRKGGNPEASYVAQLLHKGEDKILKKVIEEAGEVLMASKDGGGEHLVYEVADLWFHTMVLLAHHGLRAEDVVNELARRQGLSGLAEKASRKES
;
A
#
# COMPACT_ATOMS: atom_id res chain seq x y z
N MET A 1 -7.90 -19.59 -1.60
CA MET A 1 -7.82 -18.12 -1.56
C MET A 1 -7.89 -17.64 -3.00
N THR A 2 -8.76 -16.69 -3.32
CA THR A 2 -8.77 -16.05 -4.63
C THR A 2 -7.48 -15.26 -4.79
N ASP A 3 -6.64 -15.65 -5.75
CA ASP A 3 -5.38 -14.98 -6.03
C ASP A 3 -5.68 -13.65 -6.73
N THR A 4 -5.54 -12.55 -5.99
CA THR A 4 -5.77 -11.19 -6.50
C THR A 4 -4.47 -10.60 -7.02
N ILE A 5 -4.55 -9.55 -7.85
CA ILE A 5 -3.36 -8.83 -8.30
C ILE A 5 -2.50 -8.33 -7.12
N LEU A 6 -3.13 -7.90 -6.02
CA LEU A 6 -2.41 -7.47 -4.82
C LEU A 6 -1.68 -8.64 -4.14
N THR A 7 -2.31 -9.81 -4.06
CA THR A 7 -1.66 -11.03 -3.55
C THR A 7 -0.46 -11.44 -4.40
N GLN A 8 -0.57 -11.38 -5.73
CA GLN A 8 0.53 -11.69 -6.64
C GLN A 8 1.70 -10.72 -6.52
N ILE A 9 1.40 -9.42 -6.44
CA ILE A 9 2.42 -8.38 -6.20
C ILE A 9 3.07 -8.60 -4.83
N GLN A 10 2.30 -8.87 -3.77
CA GLN A 10 2.84 -9.10 -2.44
C GLN A 10 3.73 -10.35 -2.40
N ASN A 11 3.34 -11.44 -3.07
CA ASN A 11 4.16 -12.65 -3.19
C ASN A 11 5.48 -12.37 -3.89
N THR A 12 5.44 -11.53 -4.93
CA THR A 12 6.66 -11.06 -5.61
C THR A 12 7.52 -10.25 -4.67
N ILE A 13 6.97 -9.28 -3.93
CA ILE A 13 7.71 -8.47 -2.95
C ILE A 13 8.38 -9.36 -1.90
N ASP A 14 7.63 -10.32 -1.34
CA ASP A 14 8.13 -11.23 -0.31
C ASP A 14 9.26 -12.13 -0.85
N SER A 15 9.16 -12.61 -2.10
CA SER A 15 10.22 -13.38 -2.74
C SER A 15 11.54 -12.61 -2.92
N ARG A 16 11.51 -11.27 -2.84
CA ARG A 16 12.70 -10.41 -2.95
C ARG A 16 13.29 -10.01 -1.60
N LYS A 17 12.65 -10.39 -0.47
CA LYS A 17 13.22 -10.21 0.87
C LYS A 17 14.53 -10.98 1.01
N GLY A 18 15.57 -10.30 1.46
CA GLY A 18 16.91 -10.90 1.58
C GLY A 18 17.60 -11.25 0.25
N GLY A 19 17.01 -10.87 -0.89
CA GLY A 19 17.62 -11.04 -2.20
C GLY A 19 18.73 -10.03 -2.49
N ASN A 20 19.39 -10.18 -3.64
CA ASN A 20 20.46 -9.27 -4.07
C ASN A 20 19.90 -7.85 -4.38
N PRO A 21 20.32 -6.79 -3.65
CA PRO A 21 19.84 -5.42 -3.88
C PRO A 21 20.29 -4.80 -5.22
N GLU A 22 21.26 -5.37 -5.91
CA GLU A 22 21.68 -4.92 -7.25
C GLU A 22 20.80 -5.51 -8.37
N ALA A 23 20.09 -6.61 -8.09
CA ALA A 23 19.31 -7.34 -9.09
C ALA A 23 17.80 -7.05 -9.02
N SER A 24 17.32 -6.31 -8.00
CA SER A 24 15.91 -6.03 -7.80
C SER A 24 15.68 -4.72 -7.07
N TYR A 25 14.80 -3.89 -7.61
CA TYR A 25 14.39 -2.64 -6.97
C TYR A 25 13.79 -2.86 -5.57
N VAL A 26 12.92 -3.87 -5.41
CA VAL A 26 12.33 -4.22 -4.11
C VAL A 26 13.42 -4.64 -3.11
N ALA A 27 14.35 -5.51 -3.53
CA ALA A 27 15.47 -5.91 -2.68
C ALA A 27 16.32 -4.71 -2.27
N GLN A 28 16.52 -3.76 -3.19
CA GLN A 28 17.24 -2.51 -2.91
C GLN A 28 16.52 -1.66 -1.86
N LEU A 29 15.20 -1.46 -1.99
CA LEU A 29 14.41 -0.69 -1.02
C LEU A 29 14.47 -1.33 0.37
N LEU A 30 14.23 -2.64 0.45
CA LEU A 30 14.27 -3.37 1.71
C LEU A 30 15.66 -3.35 2.34
N HIS A 31 16.72 -3.43 1.53
CA HIS A 31 18.11 -3.33 2.00
C HIS A 31 18.46 -1.93 2.50
N LYS A 32 17.98 -0.87 1.83
CA LYS A 32 18.18 0.54 2.25
C LYS A 32 17.40 0.90 3.52
N GLY A 33 16.44 0.07 3.92
CA GLY A 33 15.73 0.19 5.19
C GLY A 33 14.56 1.18 5.17
N GLU A 34 13.97 1.34 6.36
CA GLU A 34 12.71 2.06 6.59
C GLU A 34 12.71 3.49 6.01
N ASP A 35 13.74 4.28 6.31
CA ASP A 35 13.83 5.68 5.87
C ASP A 35 13.71 5.85 4.35
N LYS A 36 14.29 4.93 3.56
CA LYS A 36 14.19 5.01 2.09
C LYS A 36 12.79 4.66 1.61
N ILE A 37 12.15 3.70 2.26
CA ILE A 37 10.77 3.28 1.95
C ILE A 37 9.80 4.42 2.29
N LEU A 38 9.91 5.00 3.49
CA LEU A 38 9.07 6.12 3.92
C LEU A 38 9.21 7.33 3.00
N LYS A 39 10.44 7.63 2.54
CA LYS A 39 10.68 8.69 1.55
C LYS A 39 9.91 8.48 0.25
N LYS A 40 9.85 7.24 -0.27
CA LYS A 40 9.04 6.95 -1.46
C LYS A 40 7.55 7.07 -1.17
N VAL A 41 7.07 6.58 -0.03
CA VAL A 41 5.64 6.70 0.32
C VAL A 41 5.19 8.17 0.37
N ILE A 42 5.98 9.07 0.97
CA ILE A 42 5.62 10.50 1.01
C ILE A 42 5.77 11.21 -0.34
N GLU A 43 6.75 10.80 -1.16
CA GLU A 43 6.93 11.26 -2.55
C GLU A 43 5.70 10.94 -3.38
N GLU A 44 5.28 9.68 -3.42
CA GLU A 44 4.09 9.24 -4.17
C GLU A 44 2.80 9.88 -3.65
N ALA A 45 2.68 10.06 -2.33
CA ALA A 45 1.53 10.75 -1.77
C ALA A 45 1.44 12.20 -2.25
N GLY A 46 2.58 12.89 -2.40
CA GLY A 46 2.65 14.22 -3.01
C GLY A 46 2.29 14.18 -4.49
N GLU A 47 2.78 13.19 -5.24
CA GLU A 47 2.50 13.03 -6.67
C GLU A 47 1.02 12.73 -6.93
N VAL A 48 0.36 11.92 -6.11
CA VAL A 48 -1.10 11.73 -6.15
C VAL A 48 -1.86 13.06 -6.01
N LEU A 49 -1.45 13.92 -5.08
CA LEU A 49 -2.10 15.23 -4.89
C LEU A 49 -1.92 16.13 -6.13
N MET A 50 -0.72 16.13 -6.72
CA MET A 50 -0.42 16.90 -7.93
C MET A 50 -1.16 16.34 -9.14
N ALA A 51 -1.17 15.02 -9.35
CA ALA A 51 -1.86 14.36 -10.44
C ALA A 51 -3.38 14.56 -10.35
N SER A 52 -3.95 14.52 -9.14
CA SER A 52 -5.37 14.83 -8.92
C SER A 52 -5.72 16.27 -9.29
N LYS A 53 -4.79 17.21 -9.14
CA LYS A 53 -5.02 18.62 -9.40
C LYS A 53 -4.83 18.96 -10.87
N ASP A 54 -3.74 18.47 -11.47
CA ASP A 54 -3.22 18.97 -12.74
C ASP A 54 -2.94 17.86 -13.79
N GLY A 55 -2.88 16.59 -13.40
CA GLY A 55 -2.41 15.47 -14.25
C GLY A 55 -3.50 14.67 -14.98
N GLY A 56 -4.76 14.80 -14.58
CA GLY A 56 -5.88 14.07 -15.18
C GLY A 56 -5.99 12.61 -14.72
N GLY A 57 -7.00 11.90 -15.24
CA GLY A 57 -7.41 10.60 -14.71
C GLY A 57 -6.36 9.48 -14.84
N GLU A 58 -5.68 9.37 -15.98
CA GLU A 58 -4.66 8.33 -16.21
C GLU A 58 -3.44 8.54 -15.31
N HIS A 59 -2.98 9.78 -15.19
CA HIS A 59 -1.85 10.12 -14.32
C HIS A 59 -2.20 9.87 -12.86
N LEU A 60 -3.40 10.25 -12.42
CA LEU A 60 -3.86 9.96 -11.05
C LEU A 60 -3.87 8.46 -10.75
N VAL A 61 -4.36 7.62 -11.68
CA VAL A 61 -4.34 6.16 -11.49
C VAL A 61 -2.91 5.63 -11.38
N TYR A 62 -1.99 6.16 -12.19
CA TYR A 62 -0.58 5.78 -12.14
C TYR A 62 0.04 6.08 -10.76
N GLU A 63 -0.10 7.32 -10.25
CA GLU A 63 0.49 7.67 -8.94
C GLU A 63 -0.17 6.95 -7.77
N VAL A 64 -1.49 6.69 -7.85
CA VAL A 64 -2.16 5.88 -6.82
C VAL A 64 -1.63 4.45 -6.82
N ALA A 65 -1.34 3.88 -8.00
CA ALA A 65 -0.75 2.56 -8.11
C ALA A 65 0.67 2.52 -7.52
N ASP A 66 1.49 3.55 -7.76
CA ASP A 66 2.85 3.60 -7.20
C ASP A 66 2.83 3.80 -5.67
N LEU A 67 1.93 4.67 -5.17
CA LEU A 67 1.68 4.80 -3.73
C LEU A 67 1.28 3.46 -3.10
N TRP A 68 0.39 2.70 -3.73
CA TRP A 68 -0.03 1.39 -3.24
C TRP A 68 1.15 0.41 -3.24
N PHE A 69 1.92 0.36 -4.31
CA PHE A 69 3.10 -0.50 -4.40
C PHE A 69 4.11 -0.18 -3.28
N HIS A 70 4.46 1.09 -3.08
CA HIS A 70 5.37 1.50 -2.03
C HIS A 70 4.82 1.24 -0.61
N THR A 71 3.50 1.37 -0.42
CA THR A 71 2.84 0.99 0.83
C THR A 71 2.92 -0.52 1.08
N MET A 72 2.80 -1.36 0.04
CA MET A 72 2.97 -2.81 0.16
C MET A 72 4.40 -3.20 0.52
N VAL A 73 5.41 -2.49 -0.01
CA VAL A 73 6.81 -2.67 0.39
C VAL A 73 7.02 -2.27 1.86
N LEU A 74 6.38 -1.19 2.32
CA LEU A 74 6.39 -0.79 3.73
C LEU A 74 5.75 -1.86 4.63
N LEU A 75 4.59 -2.39 4.28
CA LEU A 75 3.97 -3.51 5.00
C LEU A 75 4.94 -4.69 5.08
N ALA A 76 5.55 -5.05 3.95
CA ALA A 76 6.48 -6.15 3.87
C ALA A 76 7.71 -5.95 4.80
N HIS A 77 8.22 -4.71 4.91
CA HIS A 77 9.29 -4.35 5.84
C HIS A 77 8.91 -4.63 7.30
N HIS A 78 7.66 -4.36 7.68
CA HIS A 78 7.13 -4.66 9.02
C HIS A 78 6.61 -6.09 9.20
N GLY A 79 6.83 -6.99 8.23
CA GLY A 79 6.34 -8.37 8.28
C GLY A 79 4.83 -8.51 8.08
N LEU A 80 4.18 -7.46 7.57
CA LEU A 80 2.76 -7.43 7.20
C LEU A 80 2.59 -7.62 5.69
N ARG A 81 1.34 -7.77 5.26
CA ARG A 81 0.97 -7.98 3.86
C ARG A 81 -0.24 -7.15 3.45
N ALA A 82 -0.39 -6.94 2.14
CA ALA A 82 -1.56 -6.27 1.56
C ALA A 82 -2.90 -6.90 1.97
N GLU A 83 -2.93 -8.23 2.16
CA GLU A 83 -4.13 -8.92 2.64
C GLU A 83 -4.57 -8.44 4.03
N ASP A 84 -3.65 -8.04 4.91
CA ASP A 84 -3.99 -7.50 6.23
C ASP A 84 -4.78 -6.19 6.10
N VAL A 85 -4.39 -5.33 5.15
CA VAL A 85 -5.11 -4.08 4.84
C VAL A 85 -6.45 -4.37 4.19
N VAL A 86 -6.52 -5.31 3.25
CA VAL A 86 -7.80 -5.71 2.61
C VAL A 86 -8.77 -6.28 3.64
N ASN A 87 -8.30 -7.11 4.57
CA ASN A 87 -9.12 -7.64 5.67
C ASN A 87 -9.63 -6.52 6.58
N GLU A 88 -8.80 -5.52 6.88
CA GLU A 88 -9.22 -4.35 7.65
C GLU A 88 -10.26 -3.50 6.88
N LEU A 89 -10.10 -3.33 5.57
CA LEU A 89 -11.10 -2.65 4.73
C LEU A 89 -12.42 -3.43 4.70
N ALA A 90 -12.38 -4.75 4.57
CA ALA A 90 -13.58 -5.60 4.60
C ALA A 90 -14.29 -5.51 5.96
N ARG A 91 -13.54 -5.51 7.06
CA ARG A 91 -14.07 -5.28 8.42
C ARG A 91 -14.76 -3.91 8.51
N ARG A 92 -14.13 -2.86 8.00
CA ARG A 92 -14.71 -1.49 7.96
C ARG A 92 -15.93 -1.38 7.06
N GLN A 93 -15.98 -2.11 5.95
CA GLN A 93 -17.16 -2.15 5.09
C GLN A 93 -18.36 -2.78 5.81
N GLY A 94 -18.13 -3.89 6.53
CA GLY A 94 -19.16 -4.54 7.35
C GLY A 94 -19.62 -3.70 8.54
N LEU A 95 -18.74 -2.83 9.03
CA LEU A 95 -19.03 -1.82 10.05
C LEU A 95 -19.31 -0.47 9.37
N SER A 96 -20.41 -0.34 8.63
CA SER A 96 -20.69 0.94 7.97
C SER A 96 -20.56 2.10 8.99
N GLY A 97 -19.75 3.12 8.68
CA GLY A 97 -19.44 4.20 9.63
C GLY A 97 -20.66 5.03 10.05
N LEU A 98 -21.81 4.82 9.41
CA LEU A 98 -23.12 5.34 9.81
C LEU A 98 -23.72 4.50 10.96
N ALA A 99 -23.61 3.18 10.91
CA ALA A 99 -24.08 2.28 11.97
C ALA A 99 -23.25 2.42 13.25
N GLU A 100 -21.92 2.58 13.14
CA GLU A 100 -21.05 2.82 14.30
C GLU A 100 -21.25 4.20 14.93
N LYS A 101 -21.62 5.22 14.13
CA LYS A 101 -22.01 6.54 14.65
C LYS A 101 -23.41 6.53 15.29
N ALA A 102 -24.32 5.69 14.83
CA ALA A 102 -25.65 5.52 15.40
C ALA A 102 -25.59 4.83 16.78
N SER A 103 -24.79 3.77 16.93
CA SER A 103 -24.64 3.05 18.20
C SER A 103 -23.98 3.87 19.32
N ARG A 104 -23.13 4.85 18.97
CA ARG A 104 -22.49 5.77 19.92
C ARG A 104 -23.42 6.86 20.48
N LYS A 105 -24.60 7.09 19.88
CA LYS A 105 -25.56 8.10 20.37
C LYS A 105 -26.60 7.53 21.34
N GLU A 106 -26.66 6.21 21.49
CA GLU A 106 -27.57 5.52 22.41
C GLU A 106 -26.91 5.09 23.74
N SER A 107 -25.65 5.51 23.98
CA SER A 107 -24.92 5.28 25.24
C SER A 107 -24.79 6.55 26.07
#